data_AF-T1ETL3-F1
#
_entry.id   AF-T1ETL3-F1
#
_cell.length_a   1.000
_cell.length_b   1.000
_cell.length_c   1.000
_cell.angle_alpha   90.00
_cell.angle_beta   90.00
_cell.angle_gamma   90.00
#
_symmetry.space_group_name_H-M   'P 1'
#
loop_
_entity.id
_entity.type
_entity.pdbx_description
1 polymer ?
#
loop_
_entity_poly.entity_id
_entity_poly.type
_entity_poly.pdbx_seq_one_letter_code
_entity_poly.pdbx_strand_id
1 'polypeptide(L)'
;MDKFEYLNFWGHSPALNLISNSKIKKDGDDSVNILVVGGGDCRHVLLTISKNMHKNINFFIVDKSVELYARQMLLLALILKPQSKIGLQDKIEMFLEIHGNTLIRKQTADYVEQLSSQLIKDFRLRQYLGPRYDAIPNVFDWHFHMKLIDRDAEVIGIRNYTRWRTNGVAYELRDADYDVQNKTLASSIALKKAHTFFISISS
;
A
#
# COMPACT_ATOMS: atom_id res chain seq x y z
N MET A 1 3.79 32.42 21.39
CA MET A 1 3.25 32.51 20.03
C MET A 1 3.08 31.09 19.53
N ASP A 2 1.82 30.72 19.39
CA ASP A 2 1.34 29.35 19.37
C ASP A 2 1.79 28.59 18.11
N LYS A 3 2.35 27.39 18.32
CA LYS A 3 2.50 26.38 17.27
C LYS A 3 1.10 25.91 16.91
N PHE A 4 0.44 26.62 16.01
CA PHE A 4 -0.63 26.02 15.23
C PHE A 4 -0.01 24.87 14.45
N GLU A 5 -0.33 23.64 14.85
CA GLU A 5 -0.05 22.46 14.06
C GLU A 5 -0.89 22.60 12.78
N TYR A 6 -0.25 23.12 11.72
CA TYR A 6 -0.87 23.31 10.42
C TYR A 6 -1.30 21.95 9.87
N LEU A 7 -2.58 21.61 10.03
CA LEU A 7 -3.17 20.52 9.27
C LEU A 7 -3.27 21.00 7.82
N ASN A 8 -2.35 20.53 6.98
CA ASN A 8 -2.29 20.86 5.56
C ASN A 8 -3.42 20.15 4.80
N PHE A 9 -4.66 20.62 4.96
CA PHE A 9 -5.76 20.28 4.07
C PHE A 9 -5.64 21.10 2.79
N TRP A 10 -5.67 20.45 1.62
CA TRP A 10 -5.61 21.10 0.30
C TRP A 10 -4.30 21.84 -0.01
N GLY A 11 -3.33 21.85 0.91
CA GLY A 11 -2.02 22.53 0.89
C GLY A 11 -2.00 23.95 0.31
N HIS A 12 -0.81 24.49 0.10
CA HIS A 12 -0.64 25.93 -0.12
C HIS A 12 -0.48 26.34 -1.58
N SER A 13 -0.55 25.40 -2.52
CA SER A 13 -0.33 25.69 -3.94
C SER A 13 -1.18 24.80 -4.86
N PRO A 14 -1.48 25.26 -6.09
CA PRO A 14 -2.05 24.40 -7.12
C PRO A 14 -1.18 23.17 -7.38
N ALA A 15 -1.81 22.07 -7.80
CA ALA A 15 -1.07 20.88 -8.22
C ALA A 15 -0.12 21.22 -9.37
N LEU A 16 1.10 20.67 -9.30
CA LEU A 16 2.15 20.84 -10.30
C LEU A 16 2.46 19.51 -10.99
N ASN A 17 2.61 19.53 -12.31
CA ASN A 17 3.21 18.42 -13.05
C ASN A 17 4.72 18.47 -12.81
N LEU A 18 5.24 17.55 -12.01
CA LEU A 18 6.63 17.57 -11.55
C LEU A 18 7.65 17.32 -12.67
N ILE A 19 7.18 16.92 -13.86
CA ILE A 19 8.03 16.65 -15.03
C ILE A 19 8.02 17.81 -16.03
N SER A 20 6.98 18.67 -16.04
CA SER A 20 6.75 19.63 -17.14
C SER A 20 7.86 20.69 -17.27
N ASN A 21 8.48 21.09 -16.16
CA ASN A 21 9.51 22.14 -16.13
C ASN A 21 10.93 21.59 -16.09
N SER A 22 11.08 20.27 -16.21
CA SER A 22 12.36 19.64 -16.06
C SER A 22 13.17 19.80 -17.37
N LYS A 23 14.33 20.47 -17.29
CA LYS A 23 15.38 20.42 -18.33
C LYS A 23 16.04 19.02 -18.41
N ILE A 24 15.36 17.98 -17.93
CA ILE A 24 15.83 16.60 -17.95
C ILE A 24 15.88 16.23 -19.42
N LYS A 25 17.10 16.22 -19.95
CA LYS A 25 17.38 15.81 -21.32
C LYS A 25 16.75 14.43 -21.53
N LYS A 26 15.93 14.33 -22.58
CA LYS A 26 15.51 13.05 -23.14
C LYS A 26 16.73 12.40 -23.76
N ASP A 27 17.45 11.61 -22.98
CA ASP A 27 18.23 10.51 -23.54
C ASP A 27 17.64 9.23 -22.97
N GLY A 28 17.16 8.35 -23.85
CA GLY A 28 16.77 6.99 -23.51
C GLY A 28 15.40 6.79 -22.86
N ASP A 29 14.97 5.53 -22.89
CA ASP A 29 13.81 4.91 -22.24
C ASP A 29 13.97 4.85 -20.70
N ASP A 30 14.57 5.89 -20.12
CA ASP A 30 15.01 5.89 -18.74
C ASP A 30 13.86 6.30 -17.80
N SER A 31 13.59 5.43 -16.82
CA SER A 31 12.62 5.67 -15.75
C SER A 31 12.93 6.98 -15.03
N VAL A 32 11.90 7.82 -14.82
CA VAL A 32 12.05 9.11 -14.14
C VAL A 32 11.86 8.92 -12.63
N ASN A 33 12.88 9.27 -11.86
CA ASN A 33 12.86 9.21 -10.40
C ASN A 33 12.52 10.59 -9.82
N ILE A 34 11.44 10.70 -9.05
CA ILE A 34 10.94 11.94 -8.46
C ILE A 34 10.90 11.83 -6.95
N LEU A 35 11.65 12.69 -6.25
CA LEU A 35 11.58 12.84 -4.80
C LEU A 35 10.63 13.98 -4.44
N VAL A 36 9.57 13.67 -3.69
CA VAL A 36 8.61 14.61 -3.13
C VAL A 36 8.85 14.72 -1.63
N VAL A 37 9.26 15.89 -1.15
CA VAL A 37 9.49 16.17 0.27
C VAL A 37 8.43 17.14 0.78
N GLY A 38 7.68 16.73 1.80
CA GLY A 38 6.65 17.56 2.43
C GLY A 38 5.48 17.89 1.51
N GLY A 39 5.08 16.94 0.64
CA GLY A 39 4.00 17.13 -0.33
C GLY A 39 2.64 17.34 0.32
N GLY A 40 2.42 16.82 1.54
CA GLY A 40 1.17 16.96 2.29
C GLY A 40 0.01 16.11 1.76
N ASP A 41 -0.16 16.01 0.44
CA ASP A 41 -1.08 15.07 -0.20
C ASP A 41 -0.61 14.57 -1.58
N CYS A 42 -1.43 13.73 -2.21
CA CYS A 42 -1.13 13.05 -3.46
C CYS A 42 -1.40 13.86 -4.74
N ARG A 43 -1.83 15.15 -4.66
CA ARG A 43 -2.27 15.90 -5.86
C ARG A 43 -1.18 16.04 -6.93
N HIS A 44 0.07 16.25 -6.51
CA HIS A 44 1.20 16.42 -7.41
C HIS A 44 1.51 15.11 -8.13
N VAL A 45 1.42 13.98 -7.40
CA VAL A 45 1.57 12.63 -7.94
C VAL A 45 0.48 12.36 -8.97
N LEU A 46 -0.79 12.61 -8.63
CA LEU A 46 -1.92 12.38 -9.53
C LEU A 46 -1.85 13.23 -10.80
N LEU A 47 -1.53 14.52 -10.66
CA LEU A 47 -1.39 15.39 -11.83
C LEU A 47 -0.22 14.96 -12.71
N THR A 48 0.90 14.56 -12.11
CA THR A 48 2.08 14.11 -12.85
C THR A 48 1.79 12.80 -13.59
N ILE A 49 1.18 11.81 -12.94
CA ILE A 49 0.80 10.54 -13.58
C ILE A 49 -0.18 10.79 -14.73
N SER A 50 -1.26 11.52 -14.48
CA SER A 50 -2.31 11.75 -15.49
C SER A 50 -1.80 12.46 -16.75
N LYS A 51 -0.79 13.33 -16.63
CA LYS A 51 -0.18 14.02 -17.76
C LYS A 51 0.98 13.26 -18.42
N ASN A 52 1.48 12.18 -17.81
CA ASN A 52 2.66 11.46 -18.28
C ASN A 52 2.47 9.92 -18.26
N MET A 53 1.25 9.43 -18.55
CA MET A 53 0.88 8.00 -18.52
C MET A 53 1.75 7.07 -19.40
N HIS A 54 2.56 7.63 -20.30
CA HIS A 54 3.45 6.88 -21.20
C HIS A 54 4.89 6.78 -20.67
N LYS A 55 5.17 7.29 -19.46
CA LYS A 55 6.51 7.29 -18.86
C LYS A 55 6.52 6.41 -17.62
N ASN A 56 7.58 5.63 -17.49
CA ASN A 56 7.87 4.94 -16.25
C ASN A 56 8.37 5.94 -15.20
N ILE A 57 7.59 6.18 -14.14
CA ILE A 57 7.88 7.20 -13.13
C ILE A 57 7.88 6.56 -11.74
N ASN A 58 8.99 6.72 -11.02
CA ASN A 58 9.12 6.27 -9.64
C ASN A 58 9.00 7.47 -8.70
N PHE A 59 8.06 7.41 -7.76
CA PHE A 59 7.88 8.44 -6.74
C PHE A 59 8.49 8.00 -5.41
N PHE A 60 9.36 8.84 -4.86
CA PHE A 60 9.90 8.75 -3.51
C PHE A 60 9.24 9.84 -2.68
N ILE A 61 8.41 9.46 -1.69
CA ILE A 61 7.66 10.42 -0.89
C ILE A 61 8.23 10.42 0.52
N VAL A 62 8.60 11.61 1.00
CA VAL A 62 9.08 11.86 2.35
C VAL A 62 8.17 12.90 2.98
N ASP A 63 7.38 12.46 3.95
CA ASP A 63 6.51 13.34 4.74
C ASP A 63 6.88 13.30 6.22
N LYS A 64 6.57 14.39 6.93
CA LYS A 64 6.92 14.55 8.35
C LYS A 64 6.04 13.71 9.28
N SER A 65 4.77 13.50 8.90
CA SER A 65 3.77 12.81 9.72
C SER A 65 3.39 11.48 9.08
N VAL A 66 3.29 10.45 9.93
CA VAL A 66 2.93 9.09 9.50
C VAL A 66 1.47 9.06 9.02
N GLU A 67 0.62 9.92 9.60
CA GLU A 67 -0.78 10.09 9.23
C GLU A 67 -0.94 10.63 7.80
N LEU A 68 -0.12 11.62 7.41
CA LEU A 68 -0.11 12.15 6.04
C LEU A 68 0.34 11.06 5.06
N TYR A 69 1.41 10.35 5.40
CA TYR A 69 1.94 9.26 4.60
C TYR A 69 0.91 8.13 4.40
N ALA A 70 0.30 7.65 5.49
CA ALA A 70 -0.70 6.58 5.46
C ALA A 70 -1.94 6.96 4.65
N ARG A 71 -2.43 8.20 4.81
CA ARG A 71 -3.58 8.70 4.05
C ARG A 71 -3.26 8.83 2.55
N GLN A 72 -2.07 9.29 2.18
CA GLN A 72 -1.66 9.31 0.77
C GLN A 72 -1.58 7.90 0.17
N MET A 73 -1.02 6.92 0.90
CA MET A 73 -1.00 5.52 0.45
C MET A 73 -2.41 4.98 0.20
N LEU A 74 -3.32 5.25 1.14
CA LEU A 74 -4.72 4.84 1.04
C LEU A 74 -5.42 5.45 -0.18
N LEU A 75 -5.27 6.76 -0.41
CA LEU A 75 -5.85 7.48 -1.54
C LEU A 75 -5.27 7.01 -2.89
N LEU A 76 -3.95 6.82 -2.97
CA LEU A 76 -3.29 6.31 -4.17
C LEU A 76 -3.74 4.86 -4.47
N ALA A 77 -3.78 4.00 -3.46
CA ALA A 77 -4.26 2.62 -3.62
C ALA A 77 -5.73 2.54 -4.07
N LEU A 78 -6.59 3.45 -3.58
CA LEU A 78 -7.97 3.58 -4.04
C LEU A 78 -8.06 3.92 -5.53
N ILE A 79 -7.30 4.94 -5.97
CA ILE A 79 -7.30 5.39 -7.36
C ILE A 79 -6.80 4.29 -8.30
N LEU A 80 -5.71 3.62 -7.90
CA LEU A 80 -5.04 2.57 -8.68
C LEU A 80 -5.81 1.23 -8.69
N LYS A 81 -6.87 1.05 -7.90
CA LYS A 81 -7.69 -0.16 -7.98
C LYS A 81 -8.25 -0.36 -9.39
N PRO A 82 -8.32 -1.58 -9.94
CA PRO A 82 -8.97 -1.81 -11.23
C PRO A 82 -10.45 -1.39 -11.22
N GLN A 83 -10.93 -0.83 -12.34
CA GLN A 83 -12.34 -0.42 -12.48
C GLN A 83 -13.32 -1.62 -12.42
N SER A 84 -12.83 -2.84 -12.69
CA SER A 84 -13.60 -4.08 -12.52
C SER A 84 -13.91 -4.41 -11.05
N LYS A 85 -13.25 -3.75 -10.08
CA LYS A 85 -13.47 -3.95 -8.65
C LYS A 85 -14.27 -2.83 -8.02
N ILE A 86 -14.05 -1.59 -8.42
CA ILE A 86 -14.75 -0.40 -7.90
C ILE A 86 -15.01 0.55 -9.07
N GLY A 87 -16.26 0.97 -9.24
CA GLY A 87 -16.66 1.92 -10.26
C GLY A 87 -15.98 3.28 -10.10
N LEU A 88 -15.85 4.04 -11.19
CA LEU A 88 -15.21 5.35 -11.15
C LEU A 88 -15.94 6.32 -10.19
N GLN A 89 -17.27 6.29 -10.19
CA GLN A 89 -18.07 7.14 -9.31
C GLN A 89 -17.80 6.81 -7.84
N ASP A 90 -17.91 5.55 -7.43
CA ASP A 90 -17.62 5.13 -6.06
C ASP A 90 -16.21 5.52 -5.62
N LYS A 91 -15.20 5.36 -6.50
CA LYS A 91 -13.84 5.80 -6.21
C LYS A 91 -13.75 7.30 -5.95
N ILE A 92 -14.42 8.12 -6.76
CA ILE A 92 -14.41 9.58 -6.60
C ILE A 92 -15.08 9.95 -5.29
N GLU A 93 -16.25 9.39 -4.99
CA GLU A 93 -16.98 9.69 -3.75
C GLU A 93 -16.17 9.27 -2.52
N MET A 94 -15.62 8.05 -2.52
CA MET A 94 -14.76 7.56 -1.44
C MET A 94 -13.47 8.38 -1.31
N PHE A 95 -12.87 8.80 -2.44
CA PHE A 95 -11.70 9.66 -2.42
C PHE A 95 -12.00 10.99 -1.74
N LEU A 96 -13.11 11.65 -2.11
CA LEU A 96 -13.51 12.93 -1.53
C LEU A 96 -13.84 12.79 -0.04
N GLU A 97 -14.50 11.71 0.36
CA GLU A 97 -14.77 11.41 1.76
C GLU A 97 -13.48 11.25 2.58
N ILE A 98 -12.57 10.37 2.15
CA ILE A 98 -11.30 10.10 2.83
C ILE A 98 -10.40 11.35 2.86
N HIS A 99 -10.45 12.15 1.80
CA HIS A 99 -9.59 13.32 1.66
C HIS A 99 -10.09 14.51 2.46
N GLY A 100 -11.41 14.77 2.49
CA GLY A 100 -11.95 16.06 2.89
C GLY A 100 -13.00 16.06 4.01
N ASN A 101 -13.60 14.92 4.34
CA ASN A 101 -14.71 14.88 5.31
C ASN A 101 -14.24 14.45 6.70
N THR A 102 -14.87 15.01 7.73
CA THR A 102 -14.69 14.55 9.12
C THR A 102 -15.50 13.30 9.44
N LEU A 103 -16.55 13.03 8.66
CA LEU A 103 -17.42 11.86 8.75
C LEU A 103 -17.49 11.17 7.38
N ILE A 104 -17.49 9.84 7.38
CA ILE A 104 -17.52 9.02 6.18
C ILE A 104 -18.66 7.99 6.26
N ARG A 105 -19.13 7.52 5.11
CA ARG A 105 -20.15 6.46 5.03
C ARG A 105 -19.59 5.13 5.53
N LYS A 106 -20.47 4.25 6.00
CA LYS A 106 -20.09 2.89 6.46
C LYS A 106 -19.29 2.12 5.41
N GLN A 107 -19.73 2.15 4.15
CA GLN A 107 -19.01 1.52 3.04
C GLN A 107 -17.56 2.02 2.91
N THR A 108 -17.35 3.33 3.04
CA THR A 108 -16.00 3.93 3.02
C THR A 108 -15.19 3.47 4.22
N ALA A 109 -15.78 3.45 5.42
CA ALA A 109 -15.13 2.97 6.63
C ALA A 109 -14.68 1.50 6.51
N ASP A 110 -15.58 0.62 6.08
CA ASP A 110 -15.31 -0.81 5.88
C ASP A 110 -14.17 -1.00 4.86
N TYR A 111 -14.15 -0.21 3.78
CA TYR A 111 -13.06 -0.23 2.81
C TYR A 111 -11.72 0.23 3.40
N VAL A 112 -11.72 1.32 4.17
CA VAL A 112 -10.50 1.83 4.81
C VAL A 112 -9.95 0.80 5.79
N GLU A 113 -10.80 0.13 6.55
CA GLU A 113 -10.39 -0.96 7.45
C GLU A 113 -9.77 -2.14 6.68
N GLN A 114 -10.40 -2.58 5.59
CA GLN A 114 -9.88 -3.65 4.76
C GLN A 114 -8.53 -3.29 4.11
N LEU A 115 -8.43 -2.11 3.49
CA LEU A 115 -7.24 -1.68 2.78
C LEU A 115 -6.09 -1.39 3.75
N SER A 116 -6.36 -0.75 4.89
CA SER A 116 -5.34 -0.53 5.92
C SER A 116 -4.79 -1.85 6.46
N SER A 117 -5.65 -2.83 6.70
CA SER A 117 -5.24 -4.19 7.10
C SER A 117 -4.30 -4.84 6.08
N GLN A 118 -4.61 -4.69 4.79
CA GLN A 118 -3.78 -5.20 3.70
C GLN A 118 -2.41 -4.49 3.64
N LEU A 119 -2.39 -3.16 3.69
CA LEU A 119 -1.15 -2.37 3.67
C LEU A 119 -0.26 -2.65 4.88
N ILE A 120 -0.85 -2.81 6.07
CA ILE A 120 -0.10 -3.15 7.29
C ILE A 120 0.50 -4.57 7.16
N LYS A 121 -0.26 -5.52 6.62
CA LYS A 121 0.22 -6.89 6.38
C LYS A 121 1.38 -6.89 5.39
N ASP A 122 1.24 -6.19 4.26
CA ASP A 122 2.28 -6.04 3.24
C ASP A 122 3.56 -5.44 3.85
N PHE A 123 3.43 -4.34 4.58
CA PHE A 123 4.55 -3.70 5.27
C PHE A 123 5.26 -4.67 6.23
N ARG A 124 4.52 -5.36 7.10
CA ARG A 124 5.08 -6.33 8.04
C ARG A 124 5.80 -7.48 7.32
N LEU A 125 5.23 -7.98 6.22
CA LEU A 125 5.85 -9.04 5.43
C LEU A 125 7.14 -8.56 4.77
N ARG A 126 7.16 -7.35 4.21
CA ARG A 126 8.36 -6.75 3.62
C ARG A 126 9.47 -6.58 4.66
N GLN A 127 9.11 -6.23 5.90
CA GLN A 127 10.05 -6.19 7.01
C GLN A 127 10.59 -7.55 7.42
N TYR A 128 9.71 -8.54 7.53
CA TYR A 128 10.07 -9.87 7.96
C TYR A 128 10.92 -10.62 6.93
N LEU A 129 10.57 -10.52 5.65
CA LEU A 129 11.24 -11.23 4.55
C LEU A 129 12.44 -10.49 3.98
N GLY A 130 12.50 -9.16 4.14
CA GLY A 130 13.57 -8.33 3.60
C GLY A 130 13.76 -8.55 2.09
N PRO A 131 14.98 -8.85 1.61
CA PRO A 131 15.25 -9.10 0.18
C PRO A 131 14.45 -10.27 -0.42
N ARG A 132 13.91 -11.16 0.40
CA ARG A 132 13.13 -12.32 -0.05
C ARG A 132 11.66 -11.97 -0.31
N TYR A 133 11.24 -10.74 -0.03
CA TYR A 133 9.86 -10.29 -0.25
C TYR A 133 9.43 -10.48 -1.70
N ASP A 134 10.29 -10.12 -2.65
CA ASP A 134 9.99 -10.22 -4.07
C ASP A 134 10.01 -11.69 -4.58
N ALA A 135 10.43 -12.64 -3.73
CA ALA A 135 10.49 -14.07 -4.00
C ALA A 135 9.58 -14.90 -3.08
N ILE A 136 8.46 -14.31 -2.60
CA ILE A 136 7.50 -14.97 -1.69
C ILE A 136 7.13 -16.42 -2.09
N PRO A 137 6.81 -16.73 -3.36
CA PRO A 137 6.48 -18.11 -3.74
C PRO A 137 7.60 -19.10 -3.41
N ASN A 138 8.85 -18.73 -3.68
CA ASN A 138 10.03 -19.55 -3.40
C ASN A 138 10.28 -19.66 -1.89
N VAL A 139 10.03 -18.59 -1.13
CA VAL A 139 10.13 -18.63 0.34
C VAL A 139 9.13 -19.59 0.94
N PHE A 140 7.89 -19.62 0.43
CA PHE A 140 6.86 -20.51 0.93
C PHE A 140 7.19 -21.96 0.63
N ASP A 141 7.66 -22.25 -0.60
CA ASP A 141 8.11 -23.58 -0.98
C ASP A 141 9.29 -24.06 -0.11
N TRP A 142 10.29 -23.20 0.10
CA TRP A 142 11.43 -23.51 0.96
C TRP A 142 11.01 -23.75 2.42
N HIS A 143 10.13 -22.91 2.98
CA HIS A 143 9.62 -23.11 4.34
C HIS A 143 8.80 -24.40 4.47
N PHE A 144 8.02 -24.75 3.46
CA PHE A 144 7.26 -25.98 3.46
C PHE A 144 8.17 -27.21 3.58
N HIS A 145 9.16 -27.31 2.69
CA HIS A 145 10.08 -28.45 2.71
C HIS A 145 10.97 -28.46 3.96
N MET A 146 11.58 -27.32 4.31
CA MET A 146 12.62 -27.28 5.36
C MET A 146 12.10 -27.06 6.80
N LYS A 147 10.81 -26.75 6.97
CA LYS A 147 10.23 -26.52 8.32
C LYS A 147 9.06 -27.41 8.64
N LEU A 148 8.30 -27.88 7.64
CA LEU A 148 7.15 -28.75 7.84
C LEU A 148 7.50 -30.20 7.53
N ILE A 149 7.97 -30.49 6.31
CA ILE A 149 8.30 -31.86 5.92
C ILE A 149 9.46 -32.41 6.75
N ASP A 150 10.53 -31.64 6.95
CA ASP A 150 11.64 -32.03 7.85
C ASP A 150 11.20 -32.29 9.30
N ARG A 151 9.97 -31.91 9.68
CA ARG A 151 9.38 -32.15 11.00
C ARG A 151 8.24 -33.17 10.96
N ASP A 152 8.20 -34.00 9.92
CA ASP A 152 7.25 -35.11 9.77
C ASP A 152 5.79 -34.67 9.62
N ALA A 153 5.54 -33.48 9.09
CA ALA A 153 4.21 -32.95 8.85
C ALA A 153 3.62 -33.44 7.49
N GLU A 154 3.46 -34.75 7.33
CA GLU A 154 3.08 -35.39 6.05
C GLU A 154 1.66 -35.05 5.57
N VAL A 155 0.74 -34.72 6.48
CA VAL A 155 -0.68 -34.49 6.17
C VAL A 155 -0.92 -33.16 5.45
N ILE A 156 -0.03 -32.18 5.63
CA ILE A 156 -0.21 -30.84 5.06
C ILE A 156 0.41 -30.80 3.67
N GLY A 157 -0.41 -30.67 2.63
CA GLY A 157 0.07 -30.47 1.27
C GLY A 157 0.55 -29.04 1.00
N ILE A 158 1.52 -28.88 0.09
CA ILE A 158 2.08 -27.57 -0.32
C ILE A 158 0.99 -26.58 -0.78
N ARG A 159 -0.05 -27.05 -1.47
CA ARG A 159 -1.15 -26.19 -1.93
C ARG A 159 -1.92 -25.56 -0.77
N ASN A 160 -2.23 -26.36 0.26
CA ASN A 160 -2.91 -25.88 1.46
C ASN A 160 -2.01 -24.92 2.25
N TYR A 161 -0.72 -25.26 2.37
CA TYR A 161 0.26 -24.41 3.04
C TYR A 161 0.42 -23.05 2.34
N THR A 162 0.66 -23.05 1.02
CA THR A 162 0.80 -21.82 0.23
C THR A 162 -0.46 -20.97 0.29
N ARG A 163 -1.65 -21.59 0.20
CA ARG A 163 -2.93 -20.89 0.36
C ARG A 163 -2.99 -20.22 1.73
N TRP A 164 -2.79 -20.96 2.81
CA TRP A 164 -2.78 -20.43 4.18
C TRP A 164 -1.79 -19.28 4.35
N ARG A 165 -0.55 -19.41 3.86
CA ARG A 165 0.47 -18.36 3.94
C ARG A 165 0.10 -17.11 3.15
N THR A 166 -0.68 -17.26 2.07
CA THR A 166 -1.14 -16.16 1.23
C THR A 166 -2.34 -15.44 1.86
N ASN A 167 -3.41 -16.16 2.20
CA ASN A 167 -4.67 -15.57 2.66
C ASN A 167 -4.79 -15.44 4.19
N GLY A 168 -4.02 -16.20 4.96
CA GLY A 168 -4.08 -16.24 6.43
C GLY A 168 -5.10 -17.24 6.99
N VAL A 169 -5.80 -18.00 6.14
CA VAL A 169 -6.84 -18.96 6.53
C VAL A 169 -6.28 -20.38 6.47
N ALA A 170 -6.08 -20.99 7.64
CA ALA A 170 -5.59 -22.37 7.75
C ALA A 170 -6.71 -23.40 7.60
N TYR A 171 -7.90 -23.08 8.11
CA TYR A 171 -9.06 -23.98 8.17
C TYR A 171 -10.27 -23.25 7.57
N GLU A 172 -10.93 -23.90 6.62
CA GLU A 172 -12.14 -23.39 5.96
C GLU A 172 -13.35 -24.20 6.42
N LEU A 173 -14.34 -23.52 6.97
CA LEU A 173 -15.67 -24.06 7.22
C LEU A 173 -16.55 -23.82 5.99
N ARG A 174 -17.52 -24.72 5.75
CA ARG A 174 -18.46 -24.56 4.65
C ARG A 174 -19.28 -23.27 4.86
N ASP A 175 -19.42 -22.50 3.79
CA ASP A 175 -20.23 -21.28 3.71
C ASP A 175 -19.88 -20.19 4.75
N ALA A 176 -18.62 -20.15 5.19
CA ALA A 176 -18.13 -19.13 6.13
C ALA A 176 -17.30 -18.05 5.43
N ASP A 177 -17.58 -16.79 5.75
CA ASP A 177 -16.76 -15.64 5.36
C ASP A 177 -15.66 -15.38 6.40
N TYR A 178 -14.44 -15.12 5.91
CA TYR A 178 -13.25 -14.85 6.73
C TYR A 178 -12.80 -13.39 6.55
N ASP A 179 -13.66 -12.47 6.94
CA ASP A 179 -13.49 -11.01 6.79
C ASP A 179 -13.06 -10.30 8.09
N VAL A 180 -13.21 -10.95 9.25
CA VAL A 180 -12.82 -10.40 10.55
C VAL A 180 -11.44 -10.90 11.00
N GLN A 181 -10.60 -9.98 11.51
CA GLN A 181 -9.27 -10.32 12.03
C GLN A 181 -9.33 -11.11 13.35
N ASN A 182 -8.51 -12.16 13.45
CA ASN A 182 -8.33 -12.90 14.70
C ASN A 182 -7.37 -12.18 15.66
N LYS A 183 -7.92 -11.40 16.59
CA LYS A 183 -7.14 -10.62 17.58
C LYS A 183 -6.38 -11.49 18.57
N THR A 184 -6.76 -12.75 18.79
CA THR A 184 -6.04 -13.64 19.73
C THR A 184 -4.67 -14.07 19.22
N LEU A 185 -4.45 -13.99 17.90
CA LEU A 185 -3.16 -14.26 17.25
C LEU A 185 -2.28 -13.02 17.12
N ALA A 186 -2.71 -11.87 17.63
CA ALA A 186 -1.92 -10.65 17.60
C ALA A 186 -0.75 -10.76 18.58
N SER A 187 0.46 -10.99 18.06
CA SER A 187 1.70 -10.95 18.84
C SER A 187 2.40 -9.59 18.68
N SER A 188 2.80 -8.97 19.79
CA SER A 188 3.50 -7.69 19.85
C SER A 188 5.02 -7.85 19.68
N ILE A 189 5.48 -8.49 18.61
CA ILE A 189 6.89 -8.39 18.23
C ILE A 189 7.07 -7.08 17.46
N ALA A 190 7.61 -6.08 18.15
CA ALA A 190 8.00 -4.82 17.54
C ALA A 190 9.23 -5.04 16.64
N LEU A 191 9.03 -5.05 15.32
CA LEU A 191 10.12 -5.07 14.35
C LEU A 191 10.85 -3.72 14.41
N LYS A 192 12.01 -3.66 15.07
CA LYS A 192 12.85 -2.47 15.11
C LYS A 192 13.63 -2.33 13.81
N LYS A 193 13.21 -1.41 12.94
CA LYS A 193 14.05 -0.66 11.98
C LYS A 193 13.30 0.60 11.51
N ALA A 194 14.02 1.68 11.24
CA ALA A 194 13.50 2.88 10.61
C ALA A 194 13.42 2.67 9.10
N HIS A 195 12.33 3.11 8.44
CA HIS A 195 12.10 2.84 7.02
C HIS A 195 11.89 4.08 6.18
N THR A 196 12.62 4.11 5.06
CA THR A 196 12.27 4.80 3.82
C THR A 196 11.49 3.81 2.95
N PHE A 197 10.34 4.23 2.43
CA PHE A 197 9.51 3.39 1.57
C PHE A 197 9.75 3.71 0.09
N PHE A 198 9.66 2.67 -0.74
CA PHE A 198 9.75 2.74 -2.18
C PHE A 198 8.40 2.31 -2.74
N ILE A 199 7.67 3.23 -3.38
CA ILE A 199 6.47 2.88 -4.15
C ILE A 199 6.84 3.06 -5.63
N SER A 200 7.06 1.94 -6.32
CA SER A 200 7.18 1.93 -7.77
C SER A 200 5.78 1.82 -8.35
N ILE A 201 5.23 2.92 -8.88
CA ILE A 201 3.98 2.91 -9.62
C ILE A 201 4.36 2.90 -11.10
N SER A 202 4.52 1.70 -11.66
CA SER A 202 4.67 1.54 -13.11
C SER A 202 3.28 1.71 -13.75
N SER A 203 3.13 2.73 -14.59
CA SER A 203 1.99 2.90 -15.50
C SER A 203 2.00 1.85 -16.61
#